data_AF-A0A0V0GKT4-F1
#
_entry.id   AF-A0A0V0GKT4-F1
#
_cell.length_a   1.000
_cell.length_b   1.000
_cell.length_c   1.000
_cell.angle_alpha   90.00
_cell.angle_beta   90.00
_cell.angle_gamma   90.00
#
_symmetry.space_group_name_H-M   'P 1'
#
loop_
_entity.id
_entity.type
_entity.pdbx_description
1 polymer ?
#
loop_
_entity_poly.entity_id
_entity_poly.type
_entity_poly.pdbx_seq_one_letter_code
_entity_poly.pdbx_strand_id
1 'polypeptide(L)'
;MGDWQIKLQGCRKITILRGLCHKVGIELVPRDYDVNSSNPFQKVDIVSLVPVHKQAACSSADGRQLLESSKTALDKGKLEDAVSYGTKALAKLVAVCGPYHRMTAGAYSLLAVVLYHTGDFNQ
;
A
#
# COMPACT_ATOMS: atom_id res chain seq x y z
N MET A 1 -7.59 -34.78 29.99
CA MET A 1 -8.01 -33.40 29.63
C MET A 1 -6.94 -32.59 28.89
N GLY A 2 -5.65 -33.02 28.87
CA GLY A 2 -4.57 -32.30 28.16
C GLY A 2 -4.44 -32.57 26.65
N ASP A 3 -4.97 -33.70 26.15
CA ASP A 3 -4.75 -34.15 24.76
C ASP A 3 -5.50 -33.29 23.72
N TRP A 4 -6.68 -32.78 24.08
CA TRP A 4 -7.46 -31.86 23.25
C TRP A 4 -6.83 -30.48 23.09
N GLN A 5 -6.12 -30.00 24.12
CA GLN A 5 -5.44 -28.70 24.10
C GLN A 5 -4.24 -28.69 23.14
N ILE A 6 -3.49 -29.80 23.08
CA ILE A 6 -2.34 -29.95 22.18
C ILE A 6 -2.81 -30.01 20.72
N LYS A 7 -3.88 -30.77 20.43
CA LYS A 7 -4.50 -30.81 19.10
C LYS A 7 -4.96 -29.43 18.64
N LEU A 8 -5.62 -28.66 19.50
CA LEU A 8 -6.10 -27.32 19.16
C LEU A 8 -4.95 -26.36 18.81
N GLN A 9 -3.82 -26.43 19.53
CA GLN A 9 -2.64 -25.62 19.22
C GLN A 9 -1.98 -26.01 17.89
N GLY A 10 -1.90 -27.30 17.58
CA GLY A 10 -1.42 -27.79 16.29
C GLY A 10 -2.28 -27.29 15.13
N CYS A 11 -3.61 -27.34 15.28
CA CYS A 11 -4.55 -26.82 14.27
C CYS A 11 -4.33 -25.33 13.97
N ARG A 12 -4.06 -24.50 14.98
CA ARG A 12 -3.79 -23.06 14.76
C ARG A 12 -2.53 -22.84 13.93
N LYS A 13 -1.45 -23.58 14.20
CA LYS A 13 -0.19 -23.48 13.45
C LYS A 13 -0.37 -23.90 11.99
N ILE A 14 -1.14 -24.96 11.72
CA ILE A 14 -1.46 -25.42 10.37
C ILE A 14 -2.29 -24.36 9.61
N THR A 15 -3.28 -23.75 10.27
CA THR A 15 -4.07 -22.66 9.66
C THR A 15 -3.20 -21.45 9.30
N ILE A 16 -2.25 -21.07 10.17
CA ILE A 16 -1.30 -19.98 9.89
C ILE A 16 -0.38 -20.35 8.73
N LEU A 17 0.17 -21.56 8.71
CA LEU A 17 1.02 -22.06 7.61
C LEU A 17 0.26 -21.99 6.29
N ARG A 18 -0.97 -22.52 6.25
CA ARG A 18 -1.83 -22.44 5.07
C ARG A 18 -2.04 -21.00 4.63
N GLY A 19 -2.37 -20.11 5.56
CA GLY A 19 -2.57 -18.68 5.28
C GLY A 19 -1.31 -18.02 4.72
N LEU A 20 -0.14 -18.35 5.28
CA LEU A 20 1.15 -17.86 4.82
C LEU A 20 1.41 -18.33 3.39
N CYS A 21 1.34 -19.64 3.13
CA CYS A 21 1.54 -20.25 1.80
C CYS A 21 0.69 -19.56 0.72
N HIS A 22 -0.59 -19.32 0.99
CA HIS A 22 -1.47 -18.60 0.04
C HIS A 22 -1.07 -17.13 -0.13
N LYS A 23 -0.62 -16.46 0.93
CA LYS A 23 -0.30 -15.03 0.88
C LYS A 23 1.01 -14.73 0.15
N VAL A 24 1.97 -15.66 0.22
CA VAL A 24 3.30 -15.50 -0.39
C VAL A 24 3.47 -16.31 -1.67
N GLY A 25 2.57 -17.25 -1.95
CA GLY A 25 2.62 -18.09 -3.14
C GLY A 25 3.62 -19.23 -3.04
N ILE A 26 3.68 -19.90 -1.88
CA ILE A 26 4.50 -21.10 -1.70
C ILE A 26 3.59 -22.32 -1.71
N GLU A 27 3.91 -23.29 -2.55
CA GLU A 27 3.27 -24.60 -2.54
C GLU A 27 4.16 -25.60 -1.80
N LEU A 28 3.59 -26.25 -0.80
CA LEU A 28 4.26 -27.31 -0.02
C LEU A 28 3.72 -28.68 -0.41
N VAL A 29 4.56 -29.71 -0.29
CA VAL A 29 4.14 -31.10 -0.44
C VAL A 29 3.02 -31.41 0.56
N PRO A 30 1.91 -32.04 0.15
CA PRO A 30 0.86 -32.45 1.08
C PRO A 30 1.33 -33.65 1.91
N ARG A 31 1.79 -33.39 3.14
CA ARG A 31 2.19 -34.41 4.13
C ARG A 31 1.87 -33.94 5.55
N ASP A 32 1.90 -34.88 6.50
CA ASP A 32 1.72 -34.59 7.92
C ASP A 32 3.02 -33.98 8.49
N TYR A 33 3.03 -32.66 8.60
CA TYR A 33 4.14 -31.90 9.18
C TYR A 33 4.06 -31.87 10.70
N ASP A 34 5.14 -32.26 11.38
CA ASP A 34 5.30 -31.98 12.81
C ASP A 34 5.77 -30.53 13.00
N VAL A 35 4.80 -29.62 13.07
CA VAL A 35 5.01 -28.18 13.29
C VAL A 35 5.52 -27.82 14.71
N ASN A 36 5.77 -28.81 15.57
CA ASN A 36 6.40 -28.60 16.89
C ASN A 36 7.88 -28.96 16.90
N SER A 37 8.38 -29.61 15.84
CA SER A 37 9.81 -29.90 15.67
C SER A 37 10.64 -28.62 15.52
N SER A 38 11.93 -28.70 15.86
CA SER A 38 12.89 -27.62 15.63
C SER A 38 13.10 -27.31 14.15
N ASN A 39 12.89 -28.30 13.27
CA ASN A 39 13.02 -28.17 11.81
C ASN A 39 11.82 -28.84 11.11
N PRO A 40 10.64 -28.20 11.11
CA PRO A 40 9.40 -28.81 10.59
C PRO A 40 9.37 -28.91 9.07
N PHE A 41 10.19 -28.15 8.35
CA PHE A 41 10.26 -28.12 6.90
C PHE A 41 11.69 -28.31 6.38
N GLN A 42 11.82 -28.94 5.23
CA GLN A 42 13.05 -29.11 4.47
C GLN A 42 12.92 -28.45 3.10
N LYS A 43 14.04 -28.21 2.42
CA LYS A 43 14.03 -27.58 1.08
C LYS A 43 13.20 -28.37 0.07
N VAL A 44 13.20 -29.70 0.19
CA VAL A 44 12.46 -30.62 -0.69
C VAL A 44 10.94 -30.50 -0.55
N ASP A 45 10.47 -29.89 0.55
CA ASP A 45 9.05 -29.71 0.82
C ASP A 45 8.43 -28.60 -0.05
N ILE A 46 9.23 -27.71 -0.64
CA ILE A 46 8.75 -26.67 -1.54
C ILE A 46 8.60 -27.26 -2.94
N VAL A 47 7.36 -27.41 -3.39
CA VAL A 47 7.03 -27.95 -4.71
C VAL A 47 7.14 -26.86 -5.78
N SER A 48 6.63 -25.67 -5.48
CA SER A 48 6.60 -24.57 -6.44
C SER A 48 6.45 -23.20 -5.78
N LEU A 49 6.69 -22.16 -6.57
CA LEU A 49 6.38 -20.77 -6.25
C LEU A 49 5.35 -20.24 -7.25
N VAL A 50 4.21 -19.80 -6.73
CA VAL A 50 3.13 -19.20 -7.52
C VAL A 50 3.24 -17.68 -7.40
N PRO A 51 3.29 -16.92 -8.51
CA PRO A 51 3.28 -15.46 -8.44
C PRO A 51 2.04 -14.94 -7.71
N VAL A 52 2.24 -14.13 -6.67
CA VAL A 52 1.15 -13.45 -5.95
C VAL A 52 1.24 -11.95 -6.20
N HIS A 53 0.14 -11.38 -6.70
CA HIS A 53 0.03 -9.94 -6.89
C HIS A 53 -0.15 -9.23 -5.55
N LYS A 54 0.88 -8.54 -5.07
CA LYS A 54 0.83 -7.72 -3.86
C LYS A 54 0.78 -6.24 -4.26
N GLN A 55 -0.42 -5.75 -4.54
CA GLN A 55 -0.63 -4.32 -4.72
C GLN A 55 -0.42 -3.60 -3.38
N ALA A 56 0.68 -2.86 -3.26
CA ALA A 56 0.75 -1.77 -2.30
C ALA A 56 -0.14 -0.64 -2.82
N ALA A 57 -1.13 -0.22 -2.03
CA ALA A 57 -1.89 0.97 -2.35
C ALA A 57 -0.94 2.16 -2.30
N CYS A 58 -0.58 2.69 -3.46
CA CYS A 58 0.32 3.83 -3.54
C CYS A 58 -0.47 5.09 -3.20
N SER A 59 -0.49 5.44 -1.92
CA SER A 59 -1.31 6.53 -1.38
C SER A 59 -0.54 7.28 -0.31
N SER A 60 -0.50 8.62 -0.43
CA SER A 60 0.07 9.51 0.57
C SER A 60 -1.05 10.19 1.36
N ALA A 61 -1.10 9.97 2.69
CA ALA A 61 -2.03 10.69 3.56
C ALA A 61 -1.73 12.20 3.55
N ASP A 62 -0.45 12.56 3.77
CA ASP A 62 0.03 13.95 3.76
C ASP A 62 -0.22 14.62 2.40
N GLY A 63 0.04 13.92 1.29
CA GLY A 63 -0.20 14.43 -0.06
C GLY A 63 -1.67 14.76 -0.30
N ARG A 64 -2.60 13.95 0.21
CA ARG A 64 -4.04 14.24 0.15
C ARG A 64 -4.42 15.44 1.00
N GLN A 65 -3.90 15.54 2.22
CA GLN A 65 -4.20 16.65 3.12
C GLN A 65 -3.71 17.99 2.56
N LEU A 66 -2.51 18.02 1.97
CA LEU A 66 -1.98 19.20 1.28
C LEU A 66 -2.86 19.58 0.08
N LEU A 67 -3.37 18.59 -0.65
CA LEU A 67 -4.28 18.83 -1.78
C LEU A 67 -5.59 19.49 -1.35
N GLU A 68 -6.22 18.98 -0.30
CA GLU A 68 -7.44 19.57 0.27
C GLU A 68 -7.17 20.97 0.84
N SER A 69 -5.97 21.20 1.39
CA SER A 69 -5.55 22.52 1.86
C SER A 69 -5.37 23.51 0.71
N SER A 70 -4.81 23.08 -0.42
CA SER A 70 -4.69 23.88 -1.64
C SER A 70 -6.07 24.27 -2.18
N LYS A 71 -7.00 23.32 -2.25
CA LYS A 71 -8.39 23.57 -2.66
C LYS A 71 -9.09 24.56 -1.74
N THR A 72 -8.97 24.36 -0.43
CA THR A 72 -9.55 25.28 0.57
C THR A 72 -8.96 26.69 0.49
N ALA A 73 -7.66 26.81 0.19
CA ALA A 73 -7.01 28.11 0.02
C ALA A 73 -7.51 28.82 -1.25
N LEU A 74 -7.69 28.08 -2.34
CA LEU A 74 -8.28 28.59 -3.58
C LEU A 74 -9.71 29.09 -3.37
N ASP A 75 -10.56 28.30 -2.71
CA ASP A 75 -11.95 28.68 -2.41
C ASP A 75 -12.03 29.96 -1.55
N LYS A 76 -10.99 30.26 -0.78
CA LYS A 76 -10.85 31.47 0.04
C LYS A 76 -10.16 32.63 -0.68
N GLY A 77 -9.78 32.47 -1.95
CA GLY A 77 -9.05 33.48 -2.73
C GLY A 77 -7.59 33.70 -2.30
N LYS A 78 -7.01 32.79 -1.50
CA LYS A 78 -5.61 32.87 -1.06
C LYS A 78 -4.69 32.19 -2.07
N LEU A 79 -4.43 32.88 -3.18
CA LEU A 79 -3.75 32.30 -4.35
C LEU A 79 -2.31 31.84 -4.05
N GLU A 80 -1.52 32.64 -3.34
CA GLU A 80 -0.14 32.29 -2.93
C GLU A 80 -0.10 31.00 -2.09
N ASP A 81 -0.99 30.88 -1.11
CA ASP A 81 -1.12 29.69 -0.27
C ASP A 81 -1.55 28.48 -1.11
N ALA A 82 -2.50 28.68 -2.04
CA ALA A 82 -2.99 27.62 -2.91
C ALA A 82 -1.89 27.06 -3.81
N VAL A 83 -1.03 27.91 -4.38
CA VAL A 83 0.13 27.49 -5.19
C VAL A 83 1.14 26.74 -4.33
N SER A 84 1.46 27.27 -3.13
CA SER A 84 2.40 26.65 -2.19
C SER A 84 1.95 25.25 -1.77
N TYR A 85 0.69 25.09 -1.35
CA TYR A 85 0.14 23.79 -0.97
C TYR A 85 0.02 22.84 -2.15
N GLY A 86 -0.43 23.34 -3.32
CA GLY A 86 -0.60 22.54 -4.53
C GLY A 86 0.73 21.96 -5.04
N THR A 87 1.78 22.78 -5.06
CA THR A 87 3.13 22.36 -5.48
C THR A 87 3.72 21.33 -4.52
N LYS A 88 3.58 21.54 -3.20
CA LYS A 88 4.00 20.58 -2.17
C LYS A 88 3.24 19.26 -2.28
N ALA A 89 1.92 19.32 -2.49
CA ALA A 89 1.07 18.15 -2.69
C ALA A 89 1.51 17.36 -3.92
N LEU A 90 1.73 18.04 -5.05
CA LEU A 90 2.16 17.43 -6.30
C LEU A 90 3.51 16.73 -6.14
N ALA A 91 4.51 17.40 -5.56
CA ALA A 91 5.83 16.81 -5.31
C ALA A 91 5.73 15.53 -4.46
N LYS A 92 4.92 15.55 -3.39
CA LYS A 92 4.68 14.37 -2.54
C LYS A 92 3.96 13.25 -3.28
N LEU A 93 2.93 13.58 -4.07
CA LEU A 93 2.14 12.60 -4.81
C LEU A 93 2.92 11.97 -5.96
N VAL A 94 3.74 12.72 -6.69
CA VAL A 94 4.68 12.19 -7.69
C VAL A 94 5.71 11.27 -7.03
N ALA A 95 6.31 11.69 -5.92
CA ALA A 95 7.34 10.90 -5.24
C ALA A 95 6.81 9.58 -4.67
N VAL A 96 5.56 9.55 -4.19
CA VAL A 96 4.94 8.33 -3.67
C VAL A 96 4.34 7.51 -4.81
N CYS A 97 3.41 8.09 -5.57
CA CYS A 97 2.54 7.37 -6.50
C CYS A 97 3.07 7.28 -7.94
N GLY A 98 4.07 8.10 -8.29
CA GLY A 98 4.54 8.29 -9.65
C GLY A 98 3.70 9.31 -10.44
N PRO A 99 4.22 9.74 -11.61
CA PRO A 99 3.61 10.80 -12.42
C PRO A 99 2.27 10.39 -13.07
N TYR A 100 2.07 9.11 -13.38
CA TYR A 100 0.89 8.60 -14.08
C TYR A 100 -0.26 8.16 -13.17
N HIS A 101 -0.12 8.32 -11.86
CA HIS A 101 -1.14 7.88 -10.91
C HIS A 101 -2.34 8.84 -10.88
N ARG A 102 -3.56 8.29 -10.70
CA ARG A 102 -4.81 9.07 -10.67
C ARG A 102 -4.79 10.23 -9.67
N MET A 103 -4.14 10.05 -8.52
CA MET A 103 -4.03 11.09 -7.49
C MET A 103 -3.11 12.23 -7.93
N THR A 104 -2.03 11.88 -8.63
CA THR A 104 -1.08 12.85 -9.19
C THR A 104 -1.74 13.67 -10.30
N ALA A 105 -2.53 13.02 -11.17
CA ALA A 105 -3.34 13.71 -12.17
C ALA A 105 -4.31 14.72 -11.53
N GLY A 106 -4.98 14.33 -10.43
CA GLY A 106 -5.82 15.26 -9.66
C GLY A 106 -5.05 16.47 -9.12
N ALA A 107 -3.80 16.30 -8.73
CA ALA A 107 -2.95 17.40 -8.28
C ALA A 107 -2.52 18.33 -9.41
N TYR A 108 -2.17 17.80 -10.58
CA TYR A 108 -1.94 18.60 -11.77
C TYR A 108 -3.17 19.44 -12.13
N SER A 109 -4.36 18.82 -12.15
CA SER A 109 -5.61 19.52 -12.47
C SER A 109 -5.89 20.66 -11.49
N LEU A 110 -5.75 20.42 -10.18
CA LEU A 110 -5.96 21.47 -9.18
C LEU A 110 -4.94 22.60 -9.34
N LEU A 111 -3.66 22.28 -9.51
CA LEU A 111 -2.62 23.29 -9.66
C LEU A 111 -2.83 24.13 -10.93
N ALA A 112 -3.27 23.52 -12.04
CA ALA A 112 -3.63 24.25 -13.26
C ALA A 112 -4.78 25.25 -13.01
N VAL A 113 -5.80 24.87 -12.24
CA VAL A 113 -6.88 25.78 -11.85
C VAL A 113 -6.34 26.92 -10.98
N VAL A 114 -5.49 26.62 -10.00
CA VAL A 114 -4.88 27.64 -9.13
C VAL A 114 -4.05 28.65 -9.95
N LEU A 115 -3.20 28.17 -10.86
CA LEU A 115 -2.37 29.02 -11.73
C LEU A 115 -3.22 29.85 -12.72
N TYR A 116 -4.33 29.30 -13.20
CA TYR A 116 -5.28 30.07 -14.01
C TYR A 116 -5.85 31.25 -13.22
N HIS A 117 -6.15 31.07 -11.94
CA HIS A 117 -6.63 32.15 -11.07
C HIS A 117 -5.54 33.17 -10.70
N THR A 118 -4.27 32.77 -10.65
CA THR A 118 -3.16 33.70 -10.40
C THR A 118 -2.83 34.56 -11.62
N GLY A 119 -3.18 34.09 -12.83
CA GLY A 119 -2.81 34.75 -14.08
C GLY A 119 -1.33 34.62 -14.42
N ASP A 120 -0.58 33.76 -13.71
CA ASP A 120 0.84 33.51 -13.94
C ASP A 120 1.04 32.23 -14.74
N PHE A 121 1.30 32.39 -16.04
CA PHE A 121 1.47 31.29 -17.00
C PHE A 121 2.95 30.87 -17.17
N ASN A 122 3.87 31.37 -16.34
CA ASN A 122 5.32 31.17 -16.51
C ASN A 122 5.93 30.04 -15.66
N GLN A 123 5.15 29.17 -15.02
CA GLN A 123 5.66 28.08 -14.16
C GLN A 123 5.60 26.68 -14.79
#